data_AF-A0A2P8DU59-F1
#
_entry.id   AF-A0A2P8DU59-F1
#
_cell.length_a   1.000
_cell.length_b   1.000
_cell.length_c   1.000
_cell.angle_alpha   90.00
_cell.angle_beta   90.00
_cell.angle_gamma   90.00
#
_symmetry.space_group_name_H-M   'P 1'
#
loop_
_entity.id
_entity.type
_entity.pdbx_description
1 polymer ?
#
loop_
_entity_poly.entity_id
_entity_poly.type
_entity_poly.pdbx_seq_one_letter_code
_entity_poly.pdbx_strand_id
1 'polypeptide(L)'
;MTTTQVDLTTSIVQIIKGGEPDEDGFTLIGHESPRRITLCATGCACRATALMVDFWELVEQYDVYSPKTDIWLRIIPLGETAPLPEGASLLEERSVFYGIG
;
A
#
# COMPACT_ATOMS: atom_id res chain seq x y z
N MET A 1 -25.18 9.82 25.39
CA MET A 1 -24.41 10.17 24.18
C MET A 1 -23.06 9.50 24.37
N THR A 2 -22.80 8.42 23.65
CA THR A 2 -21.55 7.67 23.77
C THR A 2 -20.55 8.32 22.83
N THR A 3 -19.51 8.96 23.38
CA THR A 3 -18.42 9.52 22.57
C THR A 3 -17.61 8.33 22.05
N THR A 4 -17.74 8.01 20.76
CA THR A 4 -16.84 7.05 20.12
C THR A 4 -15.47 7.69 20.04
N GLN A 5 -14.52 7.21 20.83
CA GLN A 5 -13.13 7.61 20.75
C GLN A 5 -12.56 6.98 19.48
N VAL A 6 -12.23 7.81 18.49
CA VAL A 6 -11.57 7.37 17.26
C VAL A 6 -10.07 7.42 17.52
N ASP A 7 -9.42 6.25 17.56
CA ASP A 7 -7.97 6.19 17.66
C ASP A 7 -7.37 6.37 16.26
N LEU A 8 -6.67 7.49 16.07
CA LEU A 8 -6.01 7.85 14.82
C LEU A 8 -4.62 7.21 14.79
N THR A 9 -4.41 6.31 13.83
CA THR A 9 -3.10 5.72 13.53
C THR A 9 -2.53 6.41 12.29
N THR A 10 -1.21 6.64 12.28
CA THR A 10 -0.51 7.19 11.12
C THR A 10 0.54 6.20 10.64
N SER A 11 0.55 5.96 9.33
CA SER A 11 1.54 5.11 8.67
C SER A 11 2.14 5.84 7.48
N ILE A 12 3.36 5.46 7.13
CA ILE A 12 4.00 5.84 5.88
C ILE A 12 3.80 4.69 4.91
N VAL A 13 3.30 5.01 3.71
CA VAL A 13 3.18 4.05 2.62
C VAL A 13 4.13 4.46 1.53
N GLN A 14 4.96 3.53 1.10
CA GLN A 14 5.97 3.72 0.07
C GLN A 14 5.65 2.84 -1.14
N ILE A 15 5.87 3.40 -2.34
CA ILE A 15 5.88 2.66 -3.60
C ILE A 15 7.34 2.47 -3.98
N ILE A 16 7.78 1.23 -4.09
CA ILE A 16 9.19 0.88 -4.25
C ILE A 16 9.36 0.04 -5.51
N LYS A 17 10.45 0.26 -6.24
CA LYS A 17 10.82 -0.49 -7.43
C LYS A 17 12.15 -1.20 -7.23
N GLY A 18 12.23 -2.46 -7.64
CA GLY A 18 13.43 -3.27 -7.54
C GLY A 18 13.71 -3.71 -6.10
N GLY A 19 14.82 -4.43 -5.92
CA GLY A 19 15.13 -5.12 -4.67
C GLY A 19 14.11 -6.21 -4.33
N GLU A 20 14.34 -6.89 -3.20
CA GLU A 20 13.35 -7.81 -2.62
C GLU A 20 12.50 -7.07 -1.58
N PRO A 21 11.17 -7.30 -1.53
CA PRO A 21 10.33 -6.80 -0.45
C PRO A 21 10.85 -7.26 0.92
N ASP A 22 10.92 -6.33 1.86
CA ASP A 22 11.27 -6.63 3.25
C ASP A 22 10.05 -7.06 4.08
N GLU A 23 10.20 -7.16 5.40
CA GLU A 23 9.15 -7.64 6.30
C GLU A 23 7.88 -6.77 6.32
N ASP A 24 8.01 -5.49 5.96
CA ASP A 24 6.90 -4.54 5.86
C ASP A 24 6.37 -4.41 4.41
N GLY A 25 7.00 -5.14 3.49
CA GLY A 25 6.77 -5.09 2.07
C GLY A 25 5.80 -6.15 1.59
N PHE A 26 4.97 -5.80 0.61
CA PHE A 26 4.12 -6.77 -0.09
C PHE A 26 3.92 -6.38 -1.55
N THR A 27 3.65 -7.39 -2.37
CA THR A 27 3.34 -7.23 -3.79
C THR A 27 1.83 -7.20 -4.02
N LEU A 28 1.41 -6.50 -5.07
CA LEU A 28 0.03 -6.54 -5.57
C LEU A 28 -0.12 -7.47 -6.78
N ILE A 29 0.90 -8.26 -7.12
CA ILE A 29 0.81 -9.29 -8.16
C ILE A 29 -0.31 -10.27 -7.80
N GLY A 30 -1.20 -10.53 -8.76
CA GLY A 30 -2.34 -11.43 -8.58
C GLY A 30 -3.51 -10.82 -7.80
N HIS A 31 -3.42 -9.55 -7.40
CA HIS A 31 -4.55 -8.78 -6.89
C HIS A 31 -5.20 -7.95 -7.99
N GLU A 32 -6.46 -7.57 -7.76
CA GLU A 32 -7.19 -6.66 -8.64
C GLU A 32 -7.33 -5.28 -8.03
N SER A 33 -7.36 -4.28 -8.92
CA SER A 33 -7.60 -2.88 -8.58
C SER A 33 -8.90 -2.71 -7.79
N PRO A 34 -8.89 -2.00 -6.65
CA PRO A 34 -10.11 -1.67 -5.91
C PRO A 34 -11.08 -0.79 -6.70
N ARG A 35 -10.57 -0.13 -7.74
CA ARG A 35 -11.34 0.77 -8.62
C ARG A 35 -11.96 0.04 -9.80
N ARG A 36 -11.51 -1.18 -10.10
CA ARG A 36 -12.08 -2.03 -11.17
C ARG A 36 -13.00 -3.07 -10.54
N ILE A 37 -14.30 -2.90 -10.75
CA ILE A 37 -15.29 -3.91 -10.37
C ILE A 37 -15.24 -5.02 -11.41
N THR A 38 -14.54 -6.11 -11.10
CA THR A 38 -14.53 -7.33 -11.93
C THR A 38 -15.39 -8.41 -11.28
N LEU A 39 -16.38 -8.93 -12.00
CA LEU A 39 -17.33 -9.96 -11.54
C LEU A 39 -16.66 -11.31 -11.19
N CYS A 40 -15.38 -11.50 -11.52
CA CYS A 40 -14.61 -12.72 -11.31
C CYS A 40 -13.38 -12.52 -10.38
N ALA A 41 -13.38 -11.49 -9.55
CA ALA A 41 -12.18 -11.05 -8.82
C ALA A 41 -11.65 -12.08 -7.81
N THR A 42 -10.46 -12.59 -8.07
CA THR A 42 -9.61 -13.22 -7.06
C THR A 42 -9.00 -12.10 -6.20
N GLY A 43 -9.65 -11.77 -5.08
CA GLY A 43 -9.09 -10.93 -4.01
C GLY A 43 -8.66 -9.50 -4.37
N CYS A 44 -9.54 -8.51 -4.14
CA CYS A 44 -9.24 -7.07 -4.23
C CYS A 44 -7.95 -6.68 -3.48
N ALA A 45 -7.12 -5.81 -4.06
CA ALA A 45 -5.93 -5.24 -3.41
C ALA A 45 -6.27 -4.50 -2.11
N CYS A 46 -7.49 -3.96 -2.00
CA CYS A 46 -8.03 -3.38 -0.78
C CYS A 46 -8.16 -4.35 0.41
N ARG A 47 -8.04 -5.67 0.17
CA ARG A 47 -7.94 -6.67 1.23
C ARG A 47 -6.51 -6.85 1.74
N ALA A 48 -5.51 -6.59 0.91
CA ALA A 48 -4.11 -6.65 1.31
C ALA A 48 -3.74 -5.45 2.19
N THR A 49 -4.36 -4.29 1.95
CA THR A 49 -4.13 -3.09 2.74
C THR A 49 -5.30 -2.11 2.68
N ALA A 50 -5.56 -1.43 3.80
CA ALA A 50 -6.51 -0.34 3.88
C ALA A 50 -5.81 0.98 3.56
N LEU A 51 -5.83 1.38 2.29
CA LEU A 51 -5.28 2.66 1.83
C LEU A 51 -6.41 3.64 1.51
N MET A 52 -6.13 4.94 1.66
CA MET A 52 -7.05 6.01 1.24
C MET A 52 -7.29 5.96 -0.27
N VAL A 53 -8.48 6.36 -0.72
CA VAL A 53 -8.88 6.32 -2.15
C VAL A 53 -7.87 7.05 -3.04
N ASP A 54 -7.43 8.24 -2.66
CA ASP A 54 -6.45 9.03 -3.43
C ASP A 54 -5.11 8.30 -3.58
N PHE A 55 -4.74 7.50 -2.57
CA PHE A 55 -3.52 6.71 -2.63
C PHE A 55 -3.65 5.53 -3.59
N TRP A 56 -4.84 4.91 -3.70
CA TRP A 56 -5.09 3.91 -4.74
C TRP A 56 -4.98 4.50 -6.15
N GLU A 57 -5.46 5.73 -6.37
CA GLU A 57 -5.31 6.39 -7.67
C GLU A 57 -3.84 6.58 -8.06
N LEU A 58 -3.02 6.94 -7.08
CA LEU A 58 -1.58 7.11 -7.24
C LEU A 58 -0.89 5.76 -7.50
N VAL A 59 -1.19 4.73 -6.70
CA VAL A 59 -0.64 3.37 -6.88
C VAL A 59 -0.96 2.81 -8.26
N GLU A 60 -2.18 3.04 -8.76
CA GLU A 60 -2.63 2.55 -10.06
C GLU A 60 -1.96 3.23 -11.27
N GLN A 61 -1.22 4.33 -11.06
CA GLN A 61 -0.38 4.92 -12.11
C GLN A 61 0.86 4.06 -12.40
N TYR A 62 1.21 3.16 -11.47
CA TYR A 62 2.30 2.22 -11.58
C TYR A 62 1.77 0.84 -12.02
N ASP A 63 2.58 0.06 -12.73
CA ASP A 63 2.21 -1.28 -13.22
C ASP A 63 2.24 -2.34 -12.10
N VAL A 64 1.57 -2.08 -10.98
CA VAL A 64 1.71 -2.84 -9.71
C VAL A 64 1.02 -4.20 -9.71
N TYR A 65 0.09 -4.44 -10.64
CA TYR A 65 -0.67 -5.70 -10.73
C TYR A 65 -0.07 -6.68 -11.74
N SER A 66 0.85 -6.22 -12.58
CA SER A 66 1.45 -7.04 -13.64
C SER A 66 2.32 -8.15 -13.05
N PRO A 67 2.20 -9.40 -13.51
CA PRO A 67 3.00 -10.51 -13.00
C PRO A 67 4.51 -10.38 -13.29
N LYS A 68 4.91 -9.38 -14.08
CA LYS A 68 6.32 -9.06 -14.39
C LYS A 68 6.81 -7.79 -13.72
N THR A 69 5.99 -7.17 -12.87
CA THR A 69 6.37 -5.95 -12.17
C THR A 69 7.44 -6.22 -11.13
N ASP A 70 8.34 -5.28 -10.99
CA ASP A 70 9.33 -5.20 -9.91
C ASP A 70 8.88 -4.18 -8.84
N ILE A 71 7.61 -3.78 -8.87
CA ILE A 71 7.05 -2.79 -7.97
C ILE A 71 6.34 -3.48 -6.80
N TRP A 72 6.61 -3.00 -5.60
CA TRP A 72 5.99 -3.46 -4.36
C TRP A 72 5.69 -2.26 -3.45
N LEU A 73 4.80 -2.49 -2.48
CA LEU A 73 4.39 -1.49 -1.51
C LEU A 73 4.98 -1.82 -0.16
N ARG A 74 5.36 -0.79 0.60
CA ARG A 74 5.81 -0.92 1.99
C ARG A 74 4.95 -0.05 2.89
N ILE A 75 4.55 -0.57 4.05
CA ILE A 75 3.77 0.19 5.03
C ILE A 75 4.49 0.13 6.38
N ILE A 76 4.95 1.28 6.86
CA ILE A 76 5.68 1.38 8.13
C ILE A 76 4.98 2.36 9.09
N PRO A 77 5.09 2.17 10.41
CA PRO A 77 4.60 3.15 11.38
C PRO A 77 5.25 4.52 11.20
N LEU A 78 4.49 5.60 11.41
CA LEU A 78 5.07 6.94 11.39
C LEU A 78 6.15 7.09 12.47
N GLY A 79 7.34 7.50 12.06
CA GLY A 79 8.50 7.67 12.96
C GLY A 79 9.45 6.48 12.97
N GLU A 80 9.03 5.34 12.43
CA GLU A 80 9.93 4.27 12.04
C GLU A 80 10.43 4.57 10.63
N THR A 81 11.76 4.59 10.47
CA THR A 81 12.38 4.68 9.15
C THR A 81 13.37 3.54 9.02
N ALA A 82 13.11 2.68 8.05
CA ALA A 82 14.02 1.62 7.64
C ALA A 82 14.64 2.01 6.28
N PRO A 83 15.95 1.78 6.08
CA PRO A 83 16.57 2.02 4.80
C PRO A 83 15.96 1.11 3.73
N LEU A 84 15.95 1.60 2.49
CA LEU A 84 15.53 0.77 1.36
C LEU A 84 16.46 -0.44 1.21
N PRO A 85 15.92 -1.63 0.86
CA PRO A 85 16.72 -2.80 0.53
C PRO A 85 17.71 -2.54 -0.62
N GLU A 86 18.74 -3.38 -0.73
CA GLU A 86 19.70 -3.28 -1.83
C GLU A 86 19.00 -3.44 -3.19
N GLY A 87 19.34 -2.58 -4.15
CA GLY A 87 18.75 -2.59 -5.49
C GLY A 87 17.33 -2.00 -5.55
N ALA A 88 16.77 -1.54 -4.43
CA ALA A 88 15.47 -0.89 -4.39
C ALA A 88 15.59 0.63 -4.61
N SER A 89 14.55 1.22 -5.18
CA SER A 89 14.40 2.67 -5.38
C SER A 89 13.00 3.10 -4.97
N LEU A 90 12.92 4.13 -4.13
CA LEU A 90 11.66 4.75 -3.75
C LEU A 90 11.10 5.54 -4.94
N LEU A 91 9.89 5.19 -5.36
CA LEU A 91 9.17 5.92 -6.41
C LEU A 91 8.31 7.03 -5.80
N GLU A 92 7.60 6.73 -4.72
CA GLU A 92 6.71 7.69 -4.04
C GLU A 92 6.54 7.31 -2.57
N GLU A 93 6.31 8.31 -1.71
CA GLU A 93 6.02 8.13 -0.29
C GLU A 93 4.85 9.03 0.13
N ARG A 94 3.92 8.50 0.93
CA ARG A 94 2.86 9.29 1.54
C ARG A 94 2.62 8.88 2.98
N SER A 95 2.40 9.88 3.83
CA SER A 95 1.81 9.66 5.15
C SER A 95 0.28 9.54 5.01
N VAL A 96 -0.27 8.46 5.55
CA VAL A 96 -1.71 8.19 5.59
C VAL A 96 -2.17 8.18 7.05
N PHE A 97 -3.28 8.87 7.32
CA PHE A 97 -3.96 8.87 8.60
C PHE A 97 -5.21 8.01 8.47
N TYR A 98 -5.38 7.01 9.33
CA TYR A 98 -6.62 6.25 9.40
C TYR A 98 -7.11 6.17 10.85
N GLY A 99 -8.40 6.42 11.03
CA GLY A 99 -9.07 6.28 12.32
C GLY A 99 -9.77 4.93 12.39
N ILE A 100 -9.57 4.19 13.47
CA ILE A 100 -10.43 3.06 13.81
C ILE A 100 -11.49 3.60 14.77
N GLY A 101 -12.77 3.50 14.38
CA GLY A 101 -13.92 3.98 15.13
C GLY A 101 -15.09 3.01 15.08
#